data_AF-A0AAV1TNV5-F1
#
_entry.id   AF-A0AAV1TNV5-F1
#
_cell.length_a   1.000
_cell.length_b   1.000
_cell.length_c   1.000
_cell.angle_alpha   90.00
_cell.angle_beta   90.00
_cell.angle_gamma   90.00
#
_symmetry.space_group_name_H-M   'P 1'
#
loop_
_entity.id
_entity.type
_entity.pdbx_description
1 polymer ?
#
loop_
_entity_poly.entity_id
_entity_poly.type
_entity_poly.pdbx_seq_one_letter_code
_entity_poly.pdbx_strand_id
1 'polypeptide(L)'
;MSKFDKDPNSTCATLVRNFTEDEPSSGLRRTLGGLARGPPMRSAIPPVIYRLNRCEPSDVEILTHFFTIITQDGGIADDALISNLFYQMNIFSEMSPNPMPTYAELEAQHKNLSISYLGMYDSIPLYCAYTKDPSPVCKEYTFGNYEANPIAYSKDHFWNEAAVVSSEASVLLLSGKLDVQAHHKYSEYIYEALETFKKELVVFDFSGHVTLDDTAFGESETSCAMELLASFVSCNGDLARLDKSCMAKMPAFDMTVPAHIAENCFGITDVYDGTVTTSGTPA
;
A
#
# COMPACT_ATOMS: atom_id res chain seq x y z
N MET A 1 15.05 -10.61 6.17
CA MET A 1 15.33 -9.70 7.30
C MET A 1 16.44 -10.24 8.19
N SER A 2 16.21 -11.30 8.99
CA SER A 2 17.21 -11.81 9.95
C SER A 2 18.60 -12.15 9.39
N LYS A 3 18.71 -12.57 8.13
CA LYS A 3 20.01 -12.76 7.46
C LYS A 3 20.79 -11.45 7.31
N PHE A 4 20.09 -10.38 6.93
CA PHE A 4 20.69 -9.05 6.78
C PHE A 4 21.01 -8.43 8.14
N ASP A 5 20.18 -8.67 9.16
CA ASP A 5 20.47 -8.20 10.53
C ASP A 5 21.76 -8.84 11.08
N LYS A 6 22.02 -10.11 10.73
CA LYS A 6 23.21 -10.86 11.15
C LYS A 6 24.46 -10.49 10.36
N ASP A 7 24.31 -10.22 9.06
CA ASP A 7 25.40 -9.82 8.18
C ASP A 7 24.98 -8.66 7.27
N PRO A 8 24.97 -7.42 7.81
CA PRO A 8 24.51 -6.24 7.09
C PRO A 8 25.48 -5.80 5.99
N ASN A 9 26.66 -6.42 5.89
CA ASN A 9 27.67 -6.14 4.87
C ASN A 9 27.82 -7.27 3.84
N SER A 10 26.99 -8.32 3.91
CA SER A 10 26.89 -9.31 2.84
C SER A 10 26.59 -8.65 1.48
N THR A 11 26.91 -9.34 0.38
CA THR A 11 26.76 -8.79 -0.98
C THR A 11 25.35 -8.26 -1.24
N CYS A 12 24.31 -9.08 -0.99
CA CYS A 12 22.93 -8.65 -1.20
C CYS A 12 22.43 -7.65 -0.15
N ALA A 13 22.92 -7.69 1.09
CA ALA A 13 22.58 -6.65 2.07
C ALA A 13 23.15 -5.28 1.65
N THR A 14 24.38 -5.26 1.16
CA THR A 14 25.02 -4.05 0.62
C THR A 14 24.29 -3.55 -0.61
N LEU A 15 23.86 -4.46 -1.52
CA LEU A 15 23.04 -4.09 -2.68
C LEU A 15 21.76 -3.38 -2.23
N VAL A 16 20.98 -3.99 -1.32
CA VAL A 16 19.73 -3.39 -0.85
C VAL A 16 20.00 -2.03 -0.20
N ARG A 17 20.97 -1.93 0.72
CA ARG A 17 21.35 -0.66 1.36
C ARG A 17 21.70 0.43 0.36
N ASN A 18 22.42 0.11 -0.70
CA ASN A 18 22.84 1.10 -1.69
C ASN A 18 21.66 1.66 -2.49
N PHE A 19 20.65 0.84 -2.75
CA PHE A 19 19.46 1.28 -3.50
C PHE A 19 18.40 1.94 -2.62
N THR A 20 18.26 1.51 -1.37
CA THR A 20 17.23 2.04 -0.46
C THR A 20 17.74 3.16 0.44
N GLU A 21 19.06 3.38 0.50
CA GLU A 21 19.73 4.32 1.41
C GLU A 21 19.36 4.11 2.89
N ASP A 22 19.04 2.87 3.27
CA ASP A 22 18.55 2.48 4.59
C ASP A 22 19.30 1.22 5.08
N GLU A 23 19.15 0.89 6.35
CA GLU A 23 19.59 -0.38 6.92
C GLU A 23 19.00 -1.54 6.08
N PRO A 24 19.80 -2.53 5.62
CA PRO A 24 19.36 -3.44 4.56
C PRO A 24 18.05 -4.17 4.86
N SER A 25 17.81 -4.54 6.12
CA SER A 25 16.57 -5.19 6.49
C SER A 25 15.38 -4.23 6.46
N SER A 26 15.55 -2.99 6.90
CA SER A 26 14.52 -1.93 6.85
C SER A 26 14.22 -1.53 5.39
N GLY A 27 15.24 -1.33 4.56
CA GLY A 27 15.10 -1.09 3.13
C GLY A 27 14.36 -2.20 2.39
N LEU A 28 14.68 -3.47 2.69
CA LEU A 28 13.95 -4.59 2.12
C LEU A 28 12.48 -4.63 2.58
N ARG A 29 12.19 -4.34 3.86
CA ARG A 29 10.80 -4.31 4.37
C ARG A 29 9.96 -3.30 3.60
N ARG A 30 10.50 -2.10 3.37
CA ARG A 30 9.87 -1.01 2.59
C ARG A 30 9.63 -1.41 1.15
N THR A 31 10.64 -1.97 0.51
CA THR A 31 10.55 -2.45 -0.87
C THR A 31 9.44 -3.48 -1.02
N LEU A 32 9.42 -4.52 -0.18
CA LEU A 32 8.37 -5.54 -0.20
C LEU A 32 7.00 -4.93 0.13
N GLY A 33 6.94 -3.92 1.00
CA GLY A 33 5.72 -3.18 1.32
C GLY A 33 5.14 -2.46 0.11
N GLY A 34 6.00 -1.87 -0.72
CA GLY A 34 5.59 -1.23 -1.97
C GLY A 34 4.99 -2.23 -2.95
N LEU A 35 5.66 -3.38 -3.13
CA LEU A 35 5.18 -4.46 -4.01
C LEU A 35 3.85 -5.05 -3.54
N ALA A 36 3.59 -5.08 -2.24
CA ALA A 36 2.38 -5.68 -1.67
C ALA A 36 1.08 -4.90 -1.98
N ARG A 37 1.18 -3.62 -2.34
CA ARG A 37 0.05 -2.69 -2.46
C ARG A 37 -1.02 -3.11 -3.49
N GLY A 38 -0.63 -3.79 -4.56
CA GLY A 38 -1.55 -4.28 -5.58
C GLY A 38 -0.86 -5.14 -6.63
N PRO A 39 -1.62 -5.96 -7.38
CA PRO A 39 -1.12 -6.57 -8.60
C PRO A 39 -0.85 -5.50 -9.67
N PRO A 40 0.00 -5.81 -10.66
CA PRO A 40 0.73 -7.08 -10.81
C PRO A 40 1.96 -7.19 -9.89
N MET A 41 2.38 -6.11 -9.23
CA MET A 41 3.63 -6.03 -8.47
C MET A 41 3.74 -7.01 -7.30
N ARG A 42 2.62 -7.38 -6.69
CA ARG A 42 2.59 -8.39 -5.60
C ARG A 42 3.26 -9.71 -6.00
N SER A 43 3.12 -10.11 -7.27
CA SER A 43 3.71 -11.34 -7.82
C SER A 43 5.24 -11.32 -7.83
N ALA A 44 5.89 -10.14 -7.78
CA ALA A 44 7.34 -10.02 -7.76
C ALA A 44 7.96 -10.34 -6.38
N ILE A 45 7.16 -10.42 -5.31
CA ILE A 45 7.68 -10.67 -3.95
C ILE A 45 8.40 -12.03 -3.84
N PRO A 46 7.80 -13.18 -4.25
CA PRO A 46 8.49 -14.47 -4.18
C PRO A 46 9.84 -14.54 -4.92
N PRO A 47 9.99 -14.13 -6.20
CA PRO A 47 11.28 -14.21 -6.89
C PRO A 47 12.34 -13.28 -6.27
N VAL A 48 11.96 -12.08 -5.81
CA VAL A 48 12.89 -11.18 -5.11
C VAL A 48 13.42 -11.84 -3.83
N ILE A 49 12.54 -12.41 -3.01
CA ILE A 49 12.95 -13.12 -1.78
C ILE A 49 13.83 -14.33 -2.11
N TYR A 50 13.46 -15.11 -3.14
CA TYR A 50 14.21 -16.28 -3.58
C TYR A 50 15.65 -15.91 -3.96
N ARG A 51 15.81 -14.91 -4.83
CA ARG A 51 17.13 -14.45 -5.31
C ARG A 51 17.94 -13.77 -4.22
N LEU A 52 17.34 -12.98 -3.34
CA LEU A 52 18.05 -12.39 -2.19
C LEU A 52 18.54 -13.46 -1.21
N ASN A 53 17.79 -14.56 -1.08
CA ASN A 53 18.15 -15.66 -0.20
C ASN A 53 19.26 -16.54 -0.76
N ARG A 54 19.31 -16.72 -2.09
CA ARG A 54 20.36 -17.44 -2.84
C ARG A 54 21.63 -16.58 -2.99
N CYS A 55 21.47 -15.34 -3.45
CA CYS A 55 22.50 -14.31 -3.58
C CYS A 55 23.74 -14.75 -4.38
N GLU A 56 23.55 -15.46 -5.49
CA GLU A 56 24.62 -15.79 -6.42
C GLU A 56 24.99 -14.59 -7.31
N PRO A 57 26.16 -14.60 -8.00
CA PRO A 57 26.55 -13.49 -8.87
C PRO A 57 25.49 -13.10 -9.92
N SER A 58 24.77 -14.07 -10.48
CA SER A 58 23.65 -13.83 -11.40
C SER A 58 22.46 -13.17 -10.71
N ASP A 59 22.16 -13.54 -9.45
CA ASP A 59 21.11 -12.91 -8.67
C ASP A 59 21.42 -11.44 -8.40
N VAL A 60 22.69 -11.12 -8.09
CA VAL A 60 23.13 -9.75 -7.85
C VAL A 60 22.89 -8.88 -9.08
N GLU A 61 23.20 -9.38 -10.28
CA GLU A 61 22.95 -8.66 -11.54
C GLU A 61 21.45 -8.39 -11.76
N ILE A 62 20.62 -9.42 -11.63
CA ILE A 62 19.17 -9.33 -11.83
C ILE A 62 18.51 -8.45 -10.76
N LEU A 63 18.92 -8.58 -9.50
CA LEU A 63 18.45 -7.74 -8.41
C LEU A 63 18.91 -6.29 -8.58
N THR A 64 20.09 -6.04 -9.13
CA THR A 64 20.54 -4.68 -9.45
C THR A 64 19.60 -4.03 -10.46
N HIS A 65 19.24 -4.75 -11.53
CA HIS A 65 18.24 -4.28 -12.49
C HIS A 65 16.88 -4.02 -11.81
N PHE A 66 16.40 -4.99 -11.03
CA PHE A 66 15.14 -4.86 -10.28
C PHE A 66 15.09 -3.63 -9.38
N PHE A 67 16.10 -3.46 -8.52
CA PHE A 67 16.17 -2.32 -7.62
C PHE A 67 16.37 -1.00 -8.36
N THR A 68 17.03 -0.99 -9.51
CA THR A 68 17.13 0.20 -10.36
C THR A 68 15.76 0.65 -10.84
N ILE A 69 14.96 -0.28 -11.39
CA ILE A 69 13.63 0.03 -11.93
C ILE A 69 12.68 0.52 -10.83
N ILE A 70 12.56 -0.21 -9.72
CA ILE A 70 11.57 0.13 -8.69
C ILE A 70 11.92 1.40 -7.88
N THR A 71 13.20 1.79 -7.84
CA THR A 71 13.62 3.03 -7.17
C THR A 71 13.54 4.24 -8.10
N GLN A 72 13.70 4.04 -9.41
CA GLN A 72 13.54 5.10 -10.43
C GLN A 72 12.06 5.41 -10.72
N ASP A 73 11.17 4.41 -10.72
CA ASP A 73 9.72 4.60 -10.86
C ASP A 73 9.05 5.20 -9.61
N GLY A 74 9.82 5.53 -8.57
CA GLY A 74 9.35 6.24 -7.37
C GLY A 74 8.91 7.69 -7.64
N GLY A 75 9.12 8.20 -8.85
CA GLY A 75 8.52 9.45 -9.32
C GLY A 75 7.04 9.23 -9.62
N ILE A 76 6.17 9.65 -8.70
CA ILE A 76 4.73 9.71 -8.93
C ILE A 76 4.47 10.42 -10.27
N ALA A 77 3.80 9.73 -11.18
CA ALA A 77 3.33 10.29 -12.43
C ALA A 77 2.57 11.60 -12.18
N ASP A 78 3.05 12.69 -12.78
CA ASP A 78 2.46 14.03 -12.87
C ASP A 78 1.71 14.52 -11.61
N ASP A 79 2.48 14.93 -10.60
CA ASP A 79 2.10 15.48 -9.29
C ASP A 79 1.19 16.74 -9.35
N ALA A 80 0.89 17.26 -10.55
CA ALA A 80 0.15 18.51 -10.75
C ALA A 80 -1.28 18.48 -10.17
N LEU A 81 -1.87 17.29 -10.00
CA LEU A 81 -3.22 17.12 -9.45
C LEU A 81 -3.24 16.67 -7.98
N ILE A 82 -2.09 16.42 -7.36
CA ILE A 82 -2.01 15.94 -5.97
C ILE A 82 -1.54 17.07 -5.06
N SER A 83 -2.45 17.61 -4.25
CA SER A 83 -2.08 18.53 -3.18
C SER A 83 -1.49 17.74 -2.00
N ASN A 84 -0.16 17.65 -1.96
CA ASN A 84 0.56 17.08 -0.80
C ASN A 84 0.16 17.75 0.52
N LEU A 85 -0.12 19.06 0.50
CA LEU A 85 -0.62 19.80 1.65
C LEU A 85 -1.97 19.25 2.15
N PHE A 86 -2.92 19.07 1.23
CA PHE A 86 -4.26 18.54 1.56
C PHE A 86 -4.19 17.09 2.02
N TYR A 87 -3.38 16.27 1.33
CA TYR A 87 -3.16 14.88 1.69
C TYR A 87 -2.64 14.74 3.13
N GLN A 88 -1.57 15.46 3.47
CA GLN A 88 -0.98 15.40 4.82
C GLN A 88 -1.91 15.96 5.89
N MET A 89 -2.63 17.06 5.59
CA MET A 89 -3.64 17.61 6.51
C MET A 89 -4.73 16.58 6.83
N ASN A 90 -5.24 15.84 5.85
CA ASN A 90 -6.25 14.80 6.08
C ASN A 90 -5.68 13.65 6.94
N ILE A 91 -4.52 13.10 6.56
CA ILE A 91 -3.86 12.02 7.31
C ILE A 91 -3.67 12.40 8.77
N PHE A 92 -3.07 13.57 9.05
CA PHE A 92 -2.76 13.97 10.41
C PHE A 92 -3.97 14.40 11.24
N SER A 93 -5.02 14.96 10.62
CA SER A 93 -6.22 15.37 11.35
C SER A 93 -7.13 14.17 11.67
N GLU A 94 -7.28 13.24 10.72
CA GLU A 94 -8.33 12.21 10.77
C GLU A 94 -7.79 10.83 11.14
N MET A 95 -6.65 10.44 10.55
CA MET A 95 -6.15 9.06 10.61
C MET A 95 -5.06 8.85 11.65
N SER A 96 -4.32 9.91 12.03
CA SER A 96 -3.24 9.79 13.01
C SER A 96 -3.76 9.41 14.40
N PRO A 97 -3.08 8.46 15.09
CA PRO A 97 -3.36 8.14 16.48
C PRO A 97 -3.30 9.38 17.37
N ASN A 98 -4.15 9.43 18.40
CA ASN A 98 -4.09 10.45 19.44
C ASN A 98 -4.23 9.79 20.82
N PRO A 99 -3.22 9.86 21.70
CA PRO A 99 -1.92 10.53 21.48
C PRO A 99 -1.06 9.80 20.44
N MET A 100 -0.16 10.54 19.79
CA MET A 100 0.79 9.96 18.84
C MET A 100 1.80 9.05 19.58
N PRO A 101 2.03 7.80 19.14
CA PRO A 101 3.10 6.96 19.67
C PRO A 101 4.48 7.58 19.46
N THR A 102 5.43 7.22 20.32
CA THR A 102 6.81 7.67 20.23
C THR A 102 7.52 7.08 19.00
N TYR A 103 8.61 7.73 18.59
CA TYR A 103 9.48 7.21 17.52
C TYR A 103 9.89 5.76 17.78
N ALA A 104 10.36 5.46 19.00
CA ALA A 104 10.84 4.13 19.38
C ALA A 104 9.74 3.05 19.28
N GLU A 105 8.50 3.38 19.65
CA GLU A 105 7.36 2.45 19.53
C GLU A 105 7.03 2.15 18.07
N LEU A 106 6.94 3.17 17.22
CA LEU A 106 6.64 3.00 15.80
C LEU A 106 7.78 2.31 15.04
N GLU A 107 9.03 2.61 15.38
CA GLU A 107 10.20 1.93 14.82
C GLU A 107 10.23 0.45 15.22
N ALA A 108 9.95 0.13 16.49
CA ALA A 108 9.85 -1.25 16.96
C ALA A 108 8.73 -2.01 16.24
N GLN A 109 7.57 -1.39 16.05
CA GLN A 109 6.47 -1.96 15.27
C GLN A 109 6.89 -2.27 13.83
N HIS A 110 7.54 -1.31 13.16
CA HIS A 110 8.04 -1.52 11.79
C HIS A 110 9.04 -2.69 11.72
N LYS A 111 10.00 -2.75 12.64
CA LYS A 111 11.03 -3.80 12.69
C LYS A 111 10.45 -5.19 12.97
N ASN A 112 9.33 -5.27 13.69
CA ASN A 112 8.63 -6.50 14.00
C ASN A 112 7.80 -7.06 12.81
N LEU A 113 7.57 -6.26 11.77
CA LEU A 113 6.89 -6.68 10.55
C LEU A 113 7.88 -7.24 9.52
N SER A 114 7.42 -8.21 8.71
CA SER A 114 8.21 -8.74 7.59
C SER A 114 8.05 -7.89 6.32
N ILE A 115 6.95 -7.18 6.19
CA ILE A 115 6.58 -6.33 5.07
C ILE A 115 5.94 -5.08 5.66
N SER A 116 6.46 -3.90 5.32
CA SER A 116 5.94 -2.62 5.83
C SER A 116 6.39 -1.52 4.89
N TYR A 117 5.45 -0.82 4.27
CA TYR A 117 5.74 0.16 3.21
C TYR A 117 6.40 1.43 3.73
N LEU A 118 5.68 2.21 4.54
CA LEU A 118 6.19 3.44 5.16
C LEU A 118 6.27 3.25 6.66
N GLY A 119 7.42 3.60 7.23
CA GLY A 119 7.58 3.74 8.67
C GLY A 119 6.82 4.97 9.14
N MET A 120 5.72 4.79 9.89
CA MET A 120 4.96 5.91 10.47
C MET A 120 5.86 6.82 11.34
N TYR A 121 6.98 6.29 11.87
CA TYR A 121 7.98 7.05 12.61
C TYR A 121 8.64 8.18 11.80
N ASP A 122 8.80 8.04 10.48
CA ASP A 122 9.35 9.10 9.61
C ASP A 122 8.39 10.28 9.47
N SER A 123 7.09 10.05 9.71
CA SER A 123 6.07 11.08 9.61
C SER A 123 5.96 11.97 10.85
N ILE A 124 6.58 11.58 11.98
CA ILE A 124 6.46 12.32 13.25
C ILE A 124 6.87 13.79 13.12
N PRO A 125 8.02 14.16 12.53
CA PRO A 125 8.40 15.56 12.40
C PRO A 125 7.38 16.38 11.60
N LEU A 126 6.82 15.77 10.54
CA LEU A 126 5.82 16.42 9.68
C LEU A 126 4.48 16.54 10.40
N TYR A 127 4.04 15.49 11.12
CA TYR A 127 2.86 15.53 11.99
C TYR A 127 2.97 16.67 13.00
N CYS A 128 4.10 16.79 13.71
CA CYS A 128 4.32 17.83 14.71
C CYS A 128 4.34 19.23 14.09
N ALA A 129 4.96 19.37 12.91
CA ALA A 129 4.93 20.61 12.16
C ALA A 129 3.50 21.01 11.77
N TYR A 130 2.69 20.08 11.24
CA TYR A 130 1.32 20.38 10.79
C TYR A 130 0.37 20.66 11.95
N THR A 131 0.39 19.83 12.98
CA THR A 131 -0.64 19.84 14.04
C THR A 131 -0.30 20.77 15.20
N LYS A 132 0.99 21.08 15.41
CA LYS A 132 1.51 21.76 16.61
C LYS A 132 1.04 21.08 17.91
N ASP A 133 0.91 19.75 17.86
CA ASP A 133 0.45 18.93 18.98
C ASP A 133 1.33 19.16 20.23
N PRO A 134 0.75 19.39 21.43
CA PRO A 134 1.49 19.72 22.64
C PRO A 134 2.08 18.49 23.38
N SER A 135 1.94 17.30 22.82
CA SER A 135 2.43 16.04 23.40
C SER A 135 3.95 16.04 23.57
N PRO A 136 4.48 15.20 24.49
CA PRO A 136 5.93 15.04 24.67
C PRO A 136 6.65 14.68 23.38
N VAL A 137 6.04 13.85 22.51
CA VAL A 137 6.61 13.45 21.22
C VAL A 137 6.95 14.68 20.37
N CYS A 138 6.04 15.66 20.27
CA CYS A 138 6.30 16.86 19.49
C CYS A 138 7.18 17.90 20.18
N LYS A 139 7.30 17.88 21.52
CA LYS A 139 8.22 18.77 22.26
C LYS A 139 9.69 18.46 22.02
N GLU A 140 10.01 17.22 21.66
CA GLU A 140 11.37 16.81 21.29
C GLU A 140 11.80 17.44 19.96
N TYR A 141 10.83 17.79 19.11
CA TYR A 141 11.07 18.46 17.85
C TYR A 141 10.94 19.98 18.02
N THR A 142 11.88 20.73 17.45
CA THR A 142 11.78 22.21 17.39
C THR A 142 10.73 22.68 16.37
N PHE A 143 10.19 21.74 15.57
CA PHE A 143 9.13 21.95 14.59
C PHE A 143 7.80 22.19 15.31
N GLY A 144 7.20 23.37 15.09
CA GLY A 144 5.97 23.81 15.78
C GLY A 144 6.11 25.14 16.52
N ASN A 145 7.33 25.63 16.75
CA ASN A 145 7.57 26.96 17.34
C ASN A 145 7.58 28.11 16.31
N TYR A 146 6.96 27.91 15.15
CA TYR A 146 6.83 28.95 14.12
C TYR A 146 5.55 29.77 14.34
N GLU A 147 5.59 31.05 13.94
CA GLU A 147 4.48 32.02 14.04
C GLU A 147 3.42 31.80 12.95
N ALA A 148 2.77 30.63 12.95
CA ALA A 148 1.56 30.39 12.18
C ALA A 148 0.65 29.33 12.83
N ASN A 149 -0.60 29.28 12.42
CA ASN A 149 -1.58 28.32 12.93
C ASN A 149 -1.26 26.89 12.47
N PRO A 150 -1.75 25.86 13.19
CA PRO A 150 -1.74 24.49 12.70
C PRO A 150 -2.43 24.36 11.33
N ILE A 151 -1.91 23.48 10.48
CA ILE A 151 -2.53 23.03 9.23
C ILE A 151 -3.16 21.66 9.50
N ALA A 152 -4.10 21.65 10.43
CA ALA A 152 -4.83 20.47 10.85
C ALA A 152 -6.20 20.89 11.37
N TYR A 153 -7.21 20.05 11.17
CA TYR A 153 -8.53 20.25 11.75
C TYR A 153 -8.53 19.79 13.21
N SER A 154 -9.24 20.54 14.05
CA SER A 154 -9.54 20.08 15.41
C SER A 154 -10.47 18.88 15.34
N LYS A 155 -10.17 17.84 16.12
CA LYS A 155 -11.06 16.69 16.29
C LYS A 155 -12.35 17.16 16.95
N ASP A 156 -13.48 16.95 16.29
CA ASP A 156 -14.80 17.30 16.78
C ASP A 156 -15.61 16.05 17.15
N HIS A 157 -16.90 16.21 17.40
CA HIS A 157 -17.81 15.12 17.74
C HIS A 157 -18.10 14.13 16.60
N PHE A 158 -17.58 14.36 15.39
CA PHE A 158 -17.63 13.40 14.29
C PHE A 158 -16.34 12.59 14.15
N TRP A 159 -15.26 12.96 14.86
CA TRP A 159 -14.01 12.23 14.80
C TRP A 159 -14.16 10.85 15.43
N ASN A 160 -13.76 9.81 14.69
CA ASN A 160 -13.86 8.40 15.12
C ASN A 160 -15.30 7.96 15.45
N GLU A 161 -16.30 8.63 14.89
CA GLU A 161 -17.71 8.26 14.98
C GLU A 161 -18.21 7.74 13.63
N ALA A 162 -19.17 6.80 13.66
CA ALA A 162 -19.79 6.31 12.45
C ALA A 162 -20.71 7.39 11.84
N ALA A 163 -20.76 7.44 10.51
CA ALA A 163 -21.65 8.34 9.82
C ALA A 163 -23.12 8.02 10.12
N VAL A 164 -23.91 9.03 10.47
CA VAL A 164 -25.37 8.90 10.62
C VAL A 164 -26.00 8.77 9.23
N VAL A 165 -26.56 7.60 8.93
CA VAL A 165 -27.20 7.33 7.64
C VAL A 165 -28.68 7.68 7.72
N SER A 166 -29.15 8.55 6.84
CA SER A 166 -30.59 8.83 6.70
C SER A 166 -31.37 7.54 6.40
N SER A 167 -32.57 7.40 6.96
CA SER A 167 -33.46 6.26 6.68
C SER A 167 -33.83 6.12 5.19
N GLU A 168 -33.67 7.19 4.40
CA GLU A 168 -33.90 7.20 2.96
C GLU A 168 -32.66 6.76 2.16
N ALA A 169 -31.47 6.81 2.74
CA ALA A 169 -30.21 6.47 2.09
C ALA A 169 -29.86 4.98 2.24
N SER A 170 -29.06 4.48 1.31
CA SER A 170 -28.42 3.17 1.37
C SER A 170 -26.91 3.30 1.24
N VAL A 171 -26.17 2.31 1.72
CA VAL A 171 -24.70 2.28 1.72
C VAL A 171 -24.21 1.02 1.04
N LEU A 172 -23.35 1.18 0.04
CA LEU A 172 -22.58 0.10 -0.56
C LEU A 172 -21.12 0.25 -0.12
N LEU A 173 -20.59 -0.76 0.56
CA LEU A 173 -19.17 -0.89 0.89
C LEU A 173 -18.54 -1.96 -0.01
N LEU A 174 -17.40 -1.62 -0.61
CA LEU A 174 -16.62 -2.53 -1.44
C LEU A 174 -15.26 -2.74 -0.77
N SER A 175 -14.87 -3.98 -0.52
CA SER A 175 -13.67 -4.28 0.26
C SER A 175 -12.85 -5.42 -0.33
N GLY A 176 -11.53 -5.26 -0.37
CA GLY A 176 -10.58 -6.28 -0.77
C GLY A 176 -9.88 -6.91 0.43
N LYS A 177 -9.84 -8.25 0.52
CA LYS A 177 -9.14 -8.94 1.62
C LYS A 177 -7.62 -8.84 1.55
N LEU A 178 -7.06 -8.50 0.38
CA LEU A 178 -5.62 -8.28 0.20
C LEU A 178 -5.24 -6.80 0.22
N ASP A 179 -6.14 -5.91 0.64
CA ASP A 179 -5.81 -4.50 0.86
C ASP A 179 -4.92 -4.35 2.11
N VAL A 180 -3.63 -4.11 1.88
CA VAL A 180 -2.64 -3.90 2.95
C VAL A 180 -2.60 -2.46 3.48
N GLN A 181 -3.34 -1.53 2.86
CA GLN A 181 -3.44 -0.12 3.26
C GLN A 181 -4.72 0.14 4.04
N ALA A 182 -5.88 -0.26 3.51
CA ALA A 182 -7.19 -0.17 4.15
C ALA A 182 -7.73 -1.57 4.46
N HIS A 183 -7.08 -2.24 5.41
CA HIS A 183 -7.33 -3.65 5.76
C HIS A 183 -8.82 -3.96 5.96
N HIS A 184 -9.28 -5.07 5.36
CA HIS A 184 -10.69 -5.51 5.34
C HIS A 184 -11.42 -5.42 6.69
N LYS A 185 -10.76 -5.80 7.80
CA LYS A 185 -11.27 -5.63 9.17
C LYS A 185 -11.89 -4.24 9.45
N TYR A 186 -11.35 -3.17 8.88
CA TYR A 186 -11.88 -1.83 9.08
C TYR A 186 -13.16 -1.61 8.27
N SER A 187 -13.31 -2.26 7.11
CA SER A 187 -14.60 -2.29 6.39
C SER A 187 -15.67 -3.06 7.18
N GLU A 188 -15.29 -4.13 7.87
CA GLU A 188 -16.21 -4.85 8.79
C GLU A 188 -16.64 -3.94 9.94
N TYR A 189 -15.70 -3.23 10.58
CA TYR A 189 -16.02 -2.28 11.65
C TYR A 189 -16.93 -1.14 11.18
N ILE A 190 -16.65 -0.55 10.01
CA ILE A 190 -17.52 0.47 9.41
C ILE A 190 -18.90 -0.11 9.13
N TYR A 191 -18.97 -1.29 8.52
CA TYR A 191 -20.23 -1.94 8.21
C TYR A 191 -21.06 -2.18 9.47
N GLU A 192 -20.46 -2.70 10.55
CA GLU A 192 -21.13 -2.93 11.82
C GLU A 192 -21.64 -1.63 12.46
N ALA A 193 -20.82 -0.58 12.45
CA ALA A 193 -21.13 0.69 13.11
C ALA A 193 -22.21 1.53 12.40
N LEU A 194 -22.47 1.30 11.10
CA LEU A 194 -23.54 2.02 10.38
C LEU A 194 -24.92 1.58 10.87
N GLU A 195 -25.66 2.47 11.54
CA GLU A 195 -27.00 2.20 12.10
C GLU A 195 -28.12 2.23 11.03
N THR A 196 -28.03 1.36 10.03
CA THR A 196 -29.05 1.19 9.00
C THR A 196 -29.16 -0.27 8.56
N PHE A 197 -30.34 -0.68 8.12
CA PHE A 197 -30.55 -1.97 7.45
C PHE A 197 -30.31 -1.88 5.93
N LYS A 198 -30.26 -0.67 5.36
CA LYS A 198 -29.99 -0.43 3.95
C LYS A 198 -28.49 -0.35 3.68
N LYS A 199 -27.74 -1.36 4.08
CA LYS A 199 -26.30 -1.45 3.86
C LYS A 199 -25.92 -2.80 3.28
N GLU A 200 -24.90 -2.81 2.44
CA GLU A 200 -24.33 -4.01 1.83
C GLU A 200 -22.80 -3.90 1.86
N LEU A 201 -22.14 -4.98 2.26
CA LEU A 201 -20.68 -5.11 2.16
C LEU A 201 -20.36 -6.22 1.15
N VAL A 202 -19.85 -5.82 -0.02
CA VAL A 202 -19.35 -6.77 -1.02
C VAL A 202 -17.85 -6.95 -0.82
N VAL A 203 -17.43 -8.21 -0.68
CA VAL A 203 -16.06 -8.57 -0.34
C VAL A 203 -15.40 -9.33 -1.50
N PHE A 204 -14.24 -8.84 -1.92
CA PHE A 204 -13.40 -9.46 -2.93
C PHE A 204 -12.23 -10.17 -2.24
N ASP A 205 -12.09 -11.47 -2.47
CA ASP A 205 -11.09 -12.27 -1.76
C ASP A 205 -9.64 -11.90 -2.11
N PHE A 206 -9.38 -11.42 -3.33
CA PHE A 206 -8.02 -11.20 -3.84
C PHE A 206 -7.73 -9.77 -4.32
N SER A 207 -8.68 -8.85 -4.14
CA SER A 207 -8.46 -7.42 -4.43
C SER A 207 -7.57 -6.79 -3.37
N GLY A 208 -6.65 -5.94 -3.82
CA GLY A 208 -5.83 -5.02 -3.07
C GLY A 208 -6.50 -3.66 -2.88
N HIS A 209 -5.66 -2.63 -2.73
CA HIS A 209 -6.12 -1.26 -2.48
C HIS A 209 -6.81 -0.65 -3.69
N VAL A 210 -7.86 0.14 -3.44
CA VAL A 210 -8.73 0.71 -4.48
C VAL A 210 -9.43 -0.39 -5.29
N THR A 211 -10.35 -1.10 -4.64
CA THR A 211 -11.15 -2.20 -5.23
C THR A 211 -11.82 -1.85 -6.57
N LEU A 212 -12.13 -0.56 -6.79
CA LEU A 212 -12.67 -0.07 -8.05
C LEU A 212 -11.74 -0.30 -9.24
N ASP A 213 -10.42 -0.34 -9.01
CA ASP A 213 -9.42 -0.54 -10.05
C ASP A 213 -8.90 -1.99 -10.05
N ASP A 214 -8.82 -2.63 -8.87
CA ASP A 214 -8.19 -3.95 -8.69
C ASP A 214 -9.17 -5.14 -8.71
N THR A 215 -10.20 -5.07 -9.53
CA THR A 215 -11.20 -6.15 -9.69
C THR A 215 -11.53 -6.46 -11.15
N ALA A 216 -10.54 -6.42 -12.02
CA ALA A 216 -10.67 -6.88 -13.40
C ALA A 216 -11.07 -8.37 -13.45
N PHE A 217 -11.92 -8.72 -14.41
CA PHE A 217 -12.43 -10.09 -14.56
C PHE A 217 -12.79 -10.41 -16.01
N GLY A 218 -12.58 -11.67 -16.40
CA GLY A 218 -12.84 -12.13 -17.76
C GLY A 218 -12.15 -11.26 -18.83
N GLU A 219 -12.87 -10.97 -19.92
CA GLU A 219 -12.44 -10.05 -20.99
C GLU A 219 -13.09 -8.66 -20.84
N SER A 220 -13.58 -8.31 -19.64
CA SER A 220 -14.27 -7.04 -19.43
C SER A 220 -13.29 -5.87 -19.50
N GLU A 221 -13.69 -4.78 -20.16
CA GLU A 221 -12.96 -3.51 -20.13
C GLU A 221 -13.19 -2.72 -18.82
N THR A 222 -14.06 -3.24 -17.93
CA THR A 222 -14.36 -2.65 -16.62
C THR A 222 -14.05 -3.64 -15.49
N SER A 223 -13.95 -3.13 -14.27
CA SER A 223 -13.82 -3.94 -13.06
C SER A 223 -15.19 -4.36 -12.52
N CYS A 224 -15.23 -5.47 -11.78
CA CYS A 224 -16.47 -5.95 -11.14
C CYS A 224 -16.97 -4.96 -10.08
N ALA A 225 -16.06 -4.32 -9.33
CA ALA A 225 -16.42 -3.28 -8.39
C ALA A 225 -17.07 -2.05 -9.06
N MET A 226 -16.61 -1.68 -10.26
CA MET A 226 -17.23 -0.61 -11.03
C MET A 226 -18.61 -1.01 -11.57
N GLU A 227 -18.80 -2.25 -12.01
CA GLU A 227 -20.13 -2.76 -12.38
C GLU A 227 -21.11 -2.76 -11.19
N LEU A 228 -20.65 -3.16 -10.00
CA LEU A 228 -21.44 -3.07 -8.76
C LEU A 228 -21.84 -1.63 -8.45
N LEU A 229 -20.90 -0.69 -8.54
CA LEU A 229 -21.17 0.74 -8.31
C LEU A 229 -22.17 1.28 -9.34
N ALA A 230 -21.99 0.97 -10.61
CA ALA A 230 -22.91 1.36 -11.68
C ALA A 230 -24.32 0.77 -11.45
N SER A 231 -24.40 -0.51 -11.06
CA SER A 231 -25.65 -1.17 -10.70
C SER A 231 -26.34 -0.48 -9.53
N PHE A 232 -25.60 -0.21 -8.44
CA PHE A 232 -26.10 0.50 -7.27
C PHE A 232 -26.69 1.87 -7.63
N VAL A 233 -25.99 2.67 -8.42
CA VAL A 233 -26.47 3.99 -8.88
C VAL A 233 -27.68 3.85 -9.80
N SER A 234 -27.62 2.95 -10.80
CA SER A 234 -28.71 2.76 -11.77
C SER A 234 -30.02 2.26 -11.14
N CYS A 235 -29.92 1.59 -9.99
CA CYS A 235 -31.06 1.12 -9.21
C CYS A 235 -31.47 2.09 -8.09
N ASN A 236 -31.02 3.35 -8.12
CA ASN A 236 -31.29 4.37 -7.10
C ASN A 236 -30.94 3.91 -5.68
N GLY A 237 -29.86 3.16 -5.53
CA GLY A 237 -29.41 2.61 -4.26
C GLY A 237 -30.26 1.46 -3.71
N ASP A 238 -31.16 0.87 -4.50
CA ASP A 238 -31.93 -0.31 -4.09
C ASP A 238 -31.04 -1.57 -4.09
N LEU A 239 -30.55 -1.92 -2.89
CA LEU A 239 -29.64 -3.05 -2.67
C LEU A 239 -30.25 -4.40 -3.05
N ALA A 240 -31.58 -4.55 -3.03
CA ALA A 240 -32.23 -5.78 -3.47
C ALA A 240 -32.13 -6.01 -4.99
N ARG A 241 -31.82 -4.94 -5.74
CA ARG A 241 -31.63 -4.95 -7.19
C ARG A 241 -30.17 -4.88 -7.61
N LEU A 242 -29.24 -4.89 -6.66
CA LEU A 242 -27.80 -4.86 -6.94
C LEU A 242 -27.39 -6.12 -7.73
N ASP A 243 -26.92 -5.92 -8.95
CA ASP A 243 -26.41 -6.99 -9.81
C ASP A 243 -24.98 -7.36 -9.38
N LYS A 244 -24.85 -8.52 -8.74
CA LYS A 244 -23.57 -9.07 -8.28
C LYS A 244 -23.03 -10.18 -9.20
N SER A 245 -23.58 -10.32 -10.41
CA SER A 245 -23.23 -11.43 -11.31
C SER A 245 -21.74 -11.48 -11.70
N CYS A 246 -21.05 -10.33 -11.72
CA CYS A 246 -19.61 -10.27 -11.95
C CYS A 246 -18.79 -11.01 -10.88
N MET A 247 -19.28 -11.12 -9.64
CA MET A 247 -18.57 -11.80 -8.55
C MET A 247 -18.26 -13.26 -8.86
N ALA A 248 -19.16 -13.94 -9.58
CA ALA A 248 -18.98 -15.34 -9.98
C ALA A 248 -17.89 -15.53 -11.06
N LYS A 249 -17.42 -14.43 -11.68
CA LYS A 249 -16.39 -14.42 -12.72
C LYS A 249 -15.04 -13.92 -12.20
N MET A 250 -14.95 -13.54 -10.92
CA MET A 250 -13.70 -13.08 -10.34
C MET A 250 -12.64 -14.19 -10.44
N PRO A 251 -11.40 -13.84 -10.87
CA PRO A 251 -10.36 -14.83 -11.03
C PRO A 251 -9.96 -15.46 -9.68
N ALA A 252 -9.44 -16.68 -9.75
CA ALA A 252 -8.78 -17.30 -8.62
C ALA A 252 -7.48 -16.56 -8.28
N PHE A 253 -6.98 -16.77 -7.06
CA PHE A 253 -5.70 -16.22 -6.65
C PHE A 253 -4.56 -16.72 -7.54
N ASP A 254 -3.81 -15.78 -8.11
CA ASP A 254 -2.65 -16.06 -8.95
C ASP A 254 -1.47 -15.16 -8.55
N MET A 255 -0.31 -15.77 -8.39
CA MET A 255 0.97 -15.12 -8.07
C MET A 255 2.00 -15.34 -9.17
N THR A 256 1.59 -15.86 -10.32
CA THR A 256 2.42 -15.96 -11.51
C THR A 256 2.85 -14.56 -11.93
N VAL A 257 4.16 -14.36 -12.10
CA VAL A 257 4.68 -13.07 -12.56
C VAL A 257 4.30 -12.87 -14.03
N PRO A 258 3.54 -11.81 -14.37
CA PRO A 258 3.21 -11.53 -15.77
C PRO A 258 4.47 -11.27 -16.59
N ALA A 259 4.48 -11.67 -17.86
CA ALA A 259 5.64 -11.52 -18.74
C ALA A 259 6.20 -10.09 -18.79
N HIS A 260 5.32 -9.08 -18.86
CA HIS A 260 5.75 -7.68 -18.85
C HIS A 260 6.43 -7.27 -17.54
N ILE A 261 6.07 -7.84 -16.39
CA ILE A 261 6.77 -7.60 -15.11
C ILE A 261 8.10 -8.33 -15.07
N ALA A 262 8.13 -9.58 -15.54
CA ALA A 262 9.37 -10.34 -15.65
C ALA A 262 10.40 -9.60 -16.53
N GLU A 263 9.98 -9.16 -17.71
CA GLU A 263 10.83 -8.44 -18.67
C GLU A 263 11.22 -7.05 -18.16
N ASN A 264 10.26 -6.23 -17.69
CA ASN A 264 10.57 -4.85 -17.30
C ASN A 264 11.34 -4.80 -15.98
N CYS A 265 10.89 -5.52 -14.96
CA CYS A 265 11.46 -5.43 -13.61
C CYS A 265 12.64 -6.37 -13.40
N PHE A 266 12.76 -7.50 -14.11
CA PHE A 266 13.88 -8.43 -13.92
C PHE A 266 14.78 -8.57 -15.14
N GLY A 267 14.37 -8.09 -16.31
CA GLY A 267 15.13 -8.22 -17.55
C GLY A 267 15.18 -9.63 -18.13
N ILE A 268 14.37 -10.56 -17.59
CA ILE A 268 14.38 -11.99 -17.91
C ILE A 268 12.98 -12.58 -17.81
N THR A 269 12.75 -13.72 -18.47
CA THR A 269 11.47 -14.43 -18.43
C THR A 269 11.36 -15.37 -17.23
N ASP A 270 12.42 -16.12 -16.91
CA ASP A 270 12.49 -16.96 -15.71
C ASP A 270 13.01 -16.16 -14.51
N VAL A 271 12.07 -15.57 -13.78
CA VAL A 271 12.36 -14.72 -12.61
C VAL A 271 12.94 -15.48 -11.42
N TYR A 272 12.95 -16.82 -11.41
CA TYR A 272 13.52 -17.61 -10.32
C TYR A 272 14.94 -18.07 -10.65
N ASP A 273 15.11 -18.84 -11.72
CA ASP A 273 16.38 -19.51 -12.04
C ASP A 273 17.05 -19.00 -13.32
N GLY A 274 16.40 -18.09 -14.05
CA GLY A 274 16.95 -17.47 -15.24
C GLY A 274 18.22 -16.67 -14.98
N THR A 275 19.03 -16.53 -16.03
CA THR A 275 20.25 -15.71 -16.06
C THR A 275 20.17 -14.70 -17.19
N VAL A 276 20.93 -13.60 -17.09
CA VAL A 276 21.03 -12.63 -18.18
C VAL A 276 21.71 -13.30 -19.36
N THR A 277 20.95 -13.57 -20.43
CA THR A 277 21.56 -13.94 -21.69
C THR A 277 22.27 -12.72 -22.25
N THR A 278 23.60 -12.76 -22.28
CA THR A 278 24.39 -11.83 -23.10
C THR A 278 24.01 -12.07 -24.56
N SER A 279 23.02 -11.32 -25.06
CA SER A 279 22.74 -11.29 -26.49
C SER A 279 24.00 -10.75 -27.16
N GLY A 280 24.65 -11.63 -27.93
CA GLY A 280 25.88 -11.35 -28.64
C GLY A 280 25.78 -10.07 -29.46
N THR A 281 26.91 -9.40 -29.58
CA THR A 281 27.16 -8.25 -30.43
C THR A 281 26.47 -8.42 -31.79
N PRO A 282 25.68 -7.44 -32.27
CA PRO A 282 25.21 -7.48 -33.65
C PRO A 282 26.43 -7.43 -34.57
N ALA A 283 26.47 -8.37 -35.52
CA ALA A 283 27.45 -8.39 -36.61
C ALA A 283 27.30 -7.18 -37.54
#